data_AF-X0VA45-F1
#
_entry.id   AF-X0VA45-F1
#
_cell.length_a   1.000
_cell.length_b   1.000
_cell.length_c   1.000
_cell.angle_alpha   90.00
_cell.angle_beta   90.00
_cell.angle_gamma   90.00
#
_symmetry.space_group_name_H-M   'P 1'
#
loop_
_entity.id
_entity.type
_entity.pdbx_description
1 polymer ?
#
loop_
_entity_poly.entity_id
_entity_poly.type
_entity_poly.pdbx_seq_one_letter_code
_entity_poly.pdbx_strand_id
1 'polypeptide(L)'
;MLYPPTIISKQATLGSYVQVWHTVPFGRFILNSLAQTLPVTLATLFFGAMMGYIFSKHKFPGRDLIFMIVLSSLMVPIIIRIIPLYLMVSSWGWIDTYWALIIPELTTGFAVFLLRQFIQTIPDELIEAAKIDGASEFR
;
A
#
# COMPACT_ATOMS: atom_id res chain seq x y z
N MET A 1 -36.08 2.33 13.80
CA MET A 1 -35.60 2.94 12.54
C MET A 1 -36.69 3.85 12.01
N LEU A 2 -36.38 5.12 11.72
CA LEU A 2 -37.33 6.02 11.08
C LEU A 2 -37.48 5.61 9.61
N TYR A 3 -38.68 5.20 9.22
CA TYR A 3 -39.05 4.95 7.83
C TYR A 3 -40.14 5.96 7.44
N PRO A 4 -40.05 6.63 6.28
CA PRO A 4 -39.00 6.52 5.26
C PRO A 4 -37.67 7.20 5.69
N PRO A 5 -36.50 6.72 5.20
CA PRO A 5 -35.23 7.36 5.47
C PRO A 5 -35.19 8.75 4.84
N THR A 6 -34.79 9.76 5.62
CA THR A 6 -34.59 11.13 5.15
C THR A 6 -33.10 11.43 5.05
N ILE A 7 -32.69 12.17 4.00
CA ILE A 7 -31.28 12.55 3.78
C ILE A 7 -30.73 13.33 4.99
N ILE A 8 -31.56 14.20 5.55
CA ILE A 8 -31.23 14.95 6.77
C ILE A 8 -31.96 14.29 7.94
N SER A 9 -31.22 13.98 9.00
CA SER A 9 -31.83 13.44 10.21
C SER A 9 -32.75 14.47 10.84
N LYS A 10 -34.00 14.08 11.11
CA LYS A 10 -34.96 14.89 11.88
C LYS A 10 -34.60 14.96 13.36
N GLN A 11 -33.72 14.08 13.84
CA GLN A 11 -33.24 14.01 15.22
C GLN A 11 -31.72 13.88 15.19
N ALA A 12 -31.03 14.96 14.80
CA ALA A 12 -29.58 14.98 14.84
C ALA A 12 -29.11 14.82 16.30
N THR A 13 -28.33 13.78 16.57
CA THR A 13 -27.77 13.51 17.89
C THR A 13 -26.36 12.96 17.76
N LEU A 14 -25.50 13.31 18.72
CA LEU A 14 -24.16 12.74 18.86
C LEU A 14 -24.15 11.47 19.72
N GLY A 15 -25.30 11.07 20.28
CA GLY A 15 -25.41 9.96 21.23
C GLY A 15 -24.83 8.65 20.70
N SER A 16 -25.14 8.28 19.45
CA SER A 16 -24.61 7.04 18.84
C SER A 16 -23.09 7.05 18.69
N TYR A 17 -22.48 8.21 18.42
CA TYR A 17 -21.03 8.34 18.32
C TYR A 17 -20.37 8.15 19.69
N VAL A 18 -20.94 8.70 20.75
CA VAL A 18 -20.45 8.49 22.13
C VAL A 18 -20.66 7.03 22.55
N GLN A 19 -21.82 6.45 22.25
CA GLN A 19 -22.18 5.09 22.65
C GLN A 19 -21.21 4.04 22.10
N VAL A 20 -20.67 4.23 20.89
CA VAL A 20 -19.73 3.26 20.29
C VAL A 20 -18.46 3.09 21.12
N TRP A 21 -17.99 4.15 21.77
CA TRP A 21 -16.79 4.13 22.64
C TRP A 21 -16.99 3.29 23.90
N HIS A 22 -18.25 3.09 24.32
CA HIS A 22 -18.60 2.31 25.51
C HIS A 22 -19.08 0.88 25.17
N THR A 23 -19.49 0.63 23.93
CA THR A 23 -20.08 -0.66 23.52
C THR A 23 -19.02 -1.64 23.00
N VAL A 24 -17.95 -1.12 22.39
CA VAL A 24 -16.86 -1.92 21.81
C VAL A 24 -15.51 -1.28 22.13
N PRO A 25 -14.40 -2.02 22.06
CA PRO A 25 -13.06 -1.45 22.23
C PRO A 25 -12.64 -0.62 21.01
N PHE A 26 -13.40 0.43 20.69
CA PHE A 26 -13.27 1.21 19.45
C PHE A 26 -11.88 1.84 19.30
N GLY A 27 -11.31 2.36 20.40
CA GLY A 27 -9.94 2.88 20.40
C GLY A 27 -8.90 1.82 20.00
N ARG A 28 -9.07 0.56 20.41
CA ARG A 28 -8.19 -0.54 19.99
C ARG A 28 -8.32 -0.82 18.50
N PHE A 29 -9.51 -0.74 17.93
CA PHE A 29 -9.69 -0.93 16.48
C PHE A 29 -8.97 0.16 15.66
N ILE A 30 -9.02 1.41 16.13
CA ILE A 30 -8.27 2.51 15.52
C ILE A 30 -6.76 2.25 15.63
N LEU A 31 -6.27 1.88 16.81
CA LEU A 31 -4.85 1.59 17.02
C LEU A 31 -4.37 0.41 16.18
N ASN A 32 -5.16 -0.66 16.08
CA ASN A 32 -4.84 -1.81 15.22
C ASN A 32 -4.74 -1.38 13.75
N SER A 33 -5.69 -0.55 13.28
CA SER A 33 -5.70 -0.03 11.91
C SER A 33 -4.46 0.84 11.64
N LEU A 34 -4.11 1.74 12.55
CA LEU A 34 -2.91 2.58 12.43
C LEU A 34 -1.63 1.75 12.47
N ALA A 35 -1.55 0.78 13.39
CA ALA A 35 -0.39 -0.10 13.54
C ALA A 35 -0.13 -0.94 12.29
N GLN A 36 -1.18 -1.33 11.55
CA GLN A 36 -1.04 -2.02 10.27
C GLN A 36 -0.77 -1.06 9.11
N THR A 37 -1.54 0.02 8.98
CA THR A 37 -1.53 0.87 7.79
C THR A 37 -0.31 1.77 7.68
N LEU A 38 0.24 2.27 8.80
CA LEU A 38 1.40 3.15 8.78
C LEU A 38 2.66 2.44 8.24
N PRO A 39 3.07 1.27 8.76
CA PRO A 39 4.23 0.55 8.22
C PRO A 39 4.04 0.16 6.75
N VAL A 40 2.85 -0.33 6.39
CA VAL A 40 2.52 -0.71 5.01
C VAL A 40 2.64 0.48 4.05
N THR A 41 2.12 1.64 4.44
CA THR A 41 2.19 2.85 3.62
C THR A 41 3.63 3.32 3.42
N LEU A 42 4.40 3.39 4.51
CA LEU A 42 5.81 3.79 4.45
C LEU A 42 6.64 2.83 3.59
N ALA A 43 6.46 1.51 3.78
CA ALA A 43 7.12 0.50 2.98
C ALA A 43 6.71 0.60 1.50
N THR A 44 5.41 0.79 1.22
CA THR A 44 4.89 0.89 -0.14
C THR A 44 5.48 2.09 -0.87
N LEU A 45 5.58 3.24 -0.20
CA LEU A 45 6.22 4.43 -0.76
C LEU A 45 7.72 4.19 -0.98
N PHE A 46 8.42 3.64 0.01
CA PHE A 46 9.86 3.40 -0.06
C PHE A 46 10.23 2.41 -1.18
N PHE A 47 9.67 1.20 -1.15
CA PHE A 47 9.94 0.17 -2.16
C PHE A 47 9.34 0.54 -3.52
N GLY A 48 8.15 1.14 -3.53
CA GLY A 48 7.50 1.59 -4.77
C GLY A 48 8.31 2.67 -5.47
N ALA A 49 8.85 3.65 -4.75
CA ALA A 49 9.65 4.73 -5.32
C ALA A 49 11.00 4.19 -5.84
N MET A 50 11.66 3.33 -5.06
CA MET A 50 12.91 2.68 -5.45
C MET A 50 12.73 1.83 -6.72
N MET A 51 11.72 0.96 -6.76
CA MET A 51 11.41 0.14 -7.93
C MET A 51 11.00 1.02 -9.12
N GLY A 52 10.14 2.02 -8.89
CA GLY A 52 9.70 2.97 -9.91
C GLY A 52 10.86 3.73 -10.55
N TYR A 53 11.83 4.16 -9.74
CA TYR A 53 13.07 4.79 -10.20
C TYR A 53 13.92 3.83 -11.04
N ILE A 54 14.14 2.61 -10.56
CA ILE A 54 14.93 1.60 -11.29
C ILE A 54 14.26 1.29 -12.65
N PHE A 55 12.95 1.04 -12.69
CA PHE A 55 12.25 0.71 -13.94
C PHE A 55 12.10 1.88 -14.92
N SER A 56 12.24 3.12 -14.46
CA SER A 56 12.15 4.30 -15.32
C SER A 56 13.52 4.81 -15.79
N LYS A 57 14.51 4.86 -14.90
CA LYS A 57 15.81 5.51 -15.13
C LYS A 57 16.95 4.56 -15.46
N HIS A 58 16.83 3.29 -15.09
CA HIS A 58 17.87 2.30 -15.39
C HIS A 58 17.52 1.46 -16.64
N LYS A 59 18.56 1.07 -17.38
CA LYS A 59 18.48 0.15 -18.51
C LYS A 59 19.23 -1.13 -18.15
N PHE A 60 18.53 -2.26 -18.10
CA PHE A 60 19.11 -3.57 -17.81
C PHE A 60 18.36 -4.67 -18.60
N PRO A 61 19.02 -5.79 -18.92
CA PRO A 61 18.38 -6.86 -19.68
C PRO A 61 17.18 -7.43 -18.93
N GLY A 62 16.05 -7.61 -19.64
CA GLY A 62 14.81 -8.13 -19.06
C GLY A 62 13.95 -7.12 -18.28
N ARG A 63 14.35 -5.85 -18.21
CA ARG A 63 13.61 -4.78 -17.51
C ARG A 63 12.12 -4.77 -17.84
N ASP A 64 11.79 -4.73 -19.12
CA ASP A 64 10.41 -4.58 -19.57
C ASP A 64 9.60 -5.87 -19.32
N LEU A 65 10.24 -7.04 -19.40
CA LEU A 65 9.62 -8.32 -19.04
C LEU A 65 9.27 -8.39 -17.56
N ILE A 66 10.20 -8.03 -16.68
CA ILE A 66 9.97 -7.99 -15.24
C ILE A 66 8.87 -6.97 -14.92
N PHE A 67 8.89 -5.80 -15.57
CA PHE A 67 7.84 -4.81 -15.40
C PHE A 67 6.46 -5.32 -15.86
N MET A 68 6.40 -6.08 -16.96
CA MET A 68 5.16 -6.74 -17.39
C MET A 68 4.66 -7.74 -16.34
N ILE A 69 5.53 -8.52 -15.71
CA ILE A 69 5.14 -9.42 -14.61
C ILE A 69 4.54 -8.64 -13.43
N VAL A 70 5.14 -7.50 -13.07
CA VAL A 70 4.61 -6.60 -12.05
C VAL A 70 3.21 -6.11 -12.42
N LEU A 71 2.99 -5.71 -13.68
CA LEU A 71 1.66 -5.30 -14.16
C LEU A 71 0.65 -6.45 -14.13
N SER A 72 1.05 -7.65 -14.54
CA SER A 72 0.17 -8.84 -14.53
C SER A 72 -0.30 -9.17 -13.12
N SER A 73 0.48 -8.89 -12.08
CA SER A 73 0.04 -9.08 -10.69
C SER A 73 -1.22 -8.28 -10.32
N LEU A 74 -1.46 -7.15 -11.00
CA LEU A 74 -2.66 -6.31 -10.80
C LEU A 74 -3.93 -6.97 -11.31
N MET A 75 -3.80 -7.91 -12.24
CA MET A 75 -4.92 -8.64 -12.82
C MET A 75 -5.42 -9.77 -11.91
N VAL A 76 -4.67 -10.11 -10.85
CA VAL A 76 -4.99 -11.22 -9.95
C VAL A 76 -6.05 -10.77 -8.93
N PRO A 77 -7.28 -11.34 -8.96
CA PRO A 77 -8.33 -11.01 -8.03
C PRO A 77 -7.92 -11.28 -6.57
N ILE A 78 -8.37 -10.45 -5.64
CA ILE A 78 -8.04 -10.60 -4.22
C ILE A 78 -8.62 -11.91 -3.65
N ILE A 79 -9.85 -12.27 -4.06
CA ILE A 79 -10.57 -13.43 -3.51
C ILE A 79 -9.79 -14.75 -3.70
N ILE A 80 -9.14 -14.95 -4.85
CA ILE A 80 -8.35 -16.16 -5.10
C ILE A 80 -7.00 -16.16 -4.37
N ARG A 81 -6.52 -15.00 -3.91
CA ARG A 81 -5.26 -14.86 -3.16
C ARG A 81 -5.41 -15.14 -1.67
N ILE A 82 -6.62 -15.00 -1.12
CA ILE A 82 -6.86 -15.13 0.33
C ILE A 82 -6.47 -16.51 0.87
N ILE A 83 -6.86 -17.60 0.19
CA ILE A 83 -6.55 -18.96 0.65
C ILE A 83 -5.04 -19.22 0.64
N PRO A 84 -4.30 -19.00 -0.46
CA PRO A 84 -2.84 -19.14 -0.46
C PRO A 84 -2.15 -18.28 0.60
N LEU A 85 -2.60 -17.03 0.77
CA LEU A 85 -2.05 -16.12 1.77
C LEU A 85 -2.26 -16.66 3.19
N TYR A 86 -3.46 -17.16 3.50
CA TYR A 86 -3.76 -17.79 4.78
C TYR A 86 -2.85 -19.00 5.05
N LEU A 87 -2.69 -19.90 4.07
CA LEU A 87 -1.81 -21.07 4.21
C LEU A 87 -0.36 -20.65 4.45
N MET A 88 0.11 -19.61 3.78
CA MET A 88 1.46 -19.07 3.93
C MET A 88 1.68 -18.49 5.34
N VAL A 89 0.82 -17.58 5.81
CA VAL A 89 0.96 -17.01 7.16
C VAL A 89 0.74 -18.04 8.27
N SER A 90 -0.09 -19.05 8.02
CA SER A 90 -0.26 -20.21 8.90
C SER A 90 1.03 -21.02 9.02
N SER A 91 1.67 -21.33 7.88
CA SER A 91 2.95 -22.04 7.86
C SER A 91 4.08 -21.28 8.57
N TRP A 92 4.01 -19.95 8.58
CA TRP A 92 4.94 -19.08 9.29
C TRP A 92 4.63 -18.93 10.79
N GLY A 93 3.49 -19.45 11.26
CA GLY A 93 3.03 -19.27 12.63
C GLY A 93 2.60 -17.84 12.96
N TRP A 94 2.22 -17.04 11.95
CA TRP A 94 1.87 -15.63 12.10
C TRP A 94 0.36 -15.38 12.27
N ILE A 95 -0.43 -16.44 12.42
CA ILE A 95 -1.88 -16.33 12.67
C ILE A 95 -2.12 -15.42 13.88
N ASP A 96 -3.11 -14.53 13.75
CA ASP A 96 -3.50 -13.54 14.76
C ASP A 96 -2.41 -12.52 15.14
N THR A 97 -1.46 -12.25 14.23
CA THR A 97 -0.42 -11.21 14.41
C THR A 97 -0.50 -10.12 13.35
N TYR A 98 0.04 -8.93 13.65
CA TYR A 98 0.17 -7.85 12.66
C TYR A 98 1.09 -8.23 11.49
N TRP A 99 2.06 -9.11 11.71
CA TRP A 99 3.01 -9.52 10.67
C TRP A 99 2.33 -10.21 9.50
N ALA A 100 1.28 -11.00 9.78
CA ALA A 100 0.46 -11.63 8.75
C ALA A 100 -0.24 -10.62 7.82
N LEU A 101 -0.40 -9.36 8.25
CA LEU A 101 -1.03 -8.30 7.47
C LEU A 101 -0.02 -7.32 6.88
N ILE A 102 1.08 -7.04 7.58
CA ILE A 102 2.07 -6.03 7.17
C ILE A 102 3.02 -6.57 6.09
N ILE A 103 3.62 -7.74 6.33
CA ILE A 103 4.70 -8.26 5.47
C ILE A 103 4.22 -8.58 4.05
N PRO A 104 3.05 -9.22 3.84
CA PRO A 104 2.57 -9.52 2.49
C PRO A 104 2.21 -8.26 1.68
N GLU A 105 1.94 -7.14 2.35
CA GLU A 105 1.45 -5.89 1.76
C GLU A 105 2.51 -4.78 1.74
N LEU A 106 3.80 -5.10 1.94
CA LEU A 106 4.88 -4.09 1.99
C LEU A 106 5.02 -3.24 0.72
N THR A 107 4.58 -3.75 -0.42
CA THR A 107 4.47 -2.97 -1.66
C THR A 107 3.44 -3.60 -2.57
N THR A 108 3.00 -2.85 -3.57
CA THR A 108 2.03 -3.34 -4.55
C THR A 108 2.53 -3.06 -5.96
N GLY A 109 2.14 -3.90 -6.92
CA GLY A 109 2.41 -3.62 -8.33
C GLY A 109 1.85 -2.26 -8.79
N PHE A 110 0.81 -1.77 -8.12
CA PHE A 110 0.15 -0.50 -8.45
C PHE A 110 1.03 0.67 -8.02
N ALA A 111 1.60 0.61 -6.82
CA ALA A 111 2.55 1.61 -6.36
C ALA A 111 3.77 1.69 -7.28
N VAL A 112 4.35 0.54 -7.65
CA VAL A 112 5.47 0.48 -8.61
C VAL A 112 5.09 1.06 -9.96
N PHE A 113 3.93 0.66 -10.50
CA PHE A 113 3.42 1.19 -11.77
C PHE A 113 3.26 2.71 -11.73
N LEU A 114 2.50 3.21 -10.74
CA LEU A 114 2.16 4.62 -10.63
C LEU A 114 3.42 5.50 -10.44
N LEU A 115 4.32 5.08 -9.55
CA LEU A 115 5.56 5.80 -9.29
C LEU A 115 6.50 5.76 -10.49
N ARG A 116 6.58 4.63 -11.20
CA ARG A 116 7.31 4.57 -12.47
C ARG A 116 6.75 5.56 -13.50
N GLN A 117 5.43 5.63 -13.67
CA GLN A 117 4.81 6.56 -14.62
C GLN A 117 5.15 8.01 -14.27
N PHE A 118 5.10 8.36 -12.98
CA PHE A 118 5.50 9.70 -12.53
C PHE A 118 6.98 9.97 -12.74
N ILE A 119 7.87 9.10 -12.27
CA ILE A 119 9.33 9.29 -12.35
C ILE A 119 9.80 9.34 -13.81
N GLN A 120 9.13 8.63 -14.72
CA GLN A 120 9.43 8.66 -16.15
C GLN A 120 9.27 10.06 -16.76
N THR A 121 8.46 10.96 -16.19
CA THR A 121 8.29 12.34 -16.69
C THR A 121 9.42 13.29 -16.28
N ILE A 122 10.24 12.90 -15.30
CA ILE A 122 11.37 13.69 -14.83
C ILE A 122 12.47 13.66 -15.90
N PRO A 123 13.08 14.78 -16.31
CA PRO A 123 14.18 14.76 -17.29
C PRO A 123 15.42 13.99 -16.80
N ASP A 124 16.04 13.19 -17.67
CA ASP A 124 17.25 12.41 -17.34
C ASP A 124 18.48 13.32 -17.09
N GLU A 125 18.52 14.49 -17.73
CA GLU A 125 19.58 15.50 -17.57
C GLU A 125 19.78 15.95 -16.12
N LEU A 126 18.72 15.94 -15.30
CA LEU A 126 18.82 16.28 -13.87
C LEU A 126 19.62 15.23 -13.10
N ILE A 127 19.45 13.95 -13.46
CA ILE A 127 20.17 12.83 -12.85
C ILE A 127 21.62 12.83 -13.32
N GLU A 128 21.86 13.12 -14.59
CA GLU A 128 23.21 13.23 -15.15
C GLU A 128 24.00 14.38 -14.52
N ALA A 129 23.37 15.55 -14.36
CA ALA A 129 23.96 16.69 -13.67
C ALA A 129 24.33 16.35 -12.21
N ALA A 130 23.42 15.70 -11.47
CA ALA A 130 23.69 15.27 -10.09
C ALA A 130 24.89 14.30 -10.02
N LYS A 131 25.04 13.39 -10.98
CA LYS A 131 26.19 12.48 -11.05
C LYS A 131 27.50 13.21 -11.34
N ILE A 132 27.48 14.24 -12.18
CA ILE A 132 28.65 15.10 -12.44
C ILE A 132 29.06 15.85 -11.15
N ASP A 133 28.09 16.29 -10.36
CA ASP A 133 28.31 16.89 -9.03
C ASP A 133 28.71 15.86 -7.95
N GLY A 134 28.85 14.59 -8.33
CA GLY A 134 29.33 13.51 -7.48
C GLY A 134 28.25 12.85 -6.62
N ALA A 135 26.96 13.07 -6.90
CA ALA A 135 25.87 12.35 -6.23
C ALA A 135 25.92 10.84 -6.53
N SER A 136 25.65 10.03 -5.51
CA SER A 136 25.44 8.57 -5.66
C SER A 136 23.95 8.31 -5.93
N GLU A 137 23.59 7.14 -6.47
CA GLU A 137 22.19 6.84 -6.86
C GLU A 137 21.14 7.03 -5.76
N PHE A 138 21.52 6.92 -4.48
CA PHE A 138 20.59 7.10 -3.35
C PHE A 138 20.52 8.54 -2.82
N ARG A 139 21.54 9.37 -3.11
CA ARG A 139 21.65 10.74 -2.61
C ARG A 139 21.16 11.74 -3.65
#